data_AF-A0A9P5NKL7-F1
#
_entry.id   AF-A0A9P5NKL7-F1
#
_cell.length_a   1.000
_cell.length_b   1.000
_cell.length_c   1.000
_cell.angle_alpha   90.00
_cell.angle_beta   90.00
_cell.angle_gamma   90.00
#
_symmetry.space_group_name_H-M   'P 1'
#
loop_
_entity.id
_entity.type
_entity.pdbx_description
1 polymer ?
#
loop_
_entity_poly.entity_id
_entity_poly.type
_entity_poly.pdbx_seq_one_letter_code
_entity_poly.pdbx_strand_id
1 'polypeptide(L)'
;MSQRQYCLPDLLRDWPWIRDISPYYPKAKKESSEWVTSFHPFDTRGQRRFDACDLNLLASLTYSRRSEEFVRAGCDLMNFYFVYDEYTDVSDPKVARELANIVTNVMKNPEDEYSTKYSTNNTHLLGDMTRQFWKRATALAKPGSPCFKHFIDTSEAYLLAVTREAEDRANHTVRSVEDYLHLRRDTCGARPTLALIEFGLNLSEDVTSNPVVASLREAAVDLIILVNDMHSYTREISCGLASHNIITPIMRDYNLDLQSALEWLGTYTDGVVSKFLSNLTQVPSFDDQDLEERLWTYVDGLGQWVRGNDDWSCEGKRYYGDDGLIIKKTRLISVEPRWGNYLRLQEMASSGEETPSPALITDPIEVPAQAKEDGMSEAKDPGSGFSSPTLPLRDFVLQMEVRTWWSWIIDGVMVKSALMRLPPWKIQN
;
A
#
# COMPACT_ATOMS: atom_id res chain seq x y z
N MET A 1 -19.84 -15.15 -26.17
CA MET A 1 -18.55 -14.57 -26.62
C MET A 1 -17.53 -14.96 -25.56
N SER A 2 -16.36 -15.49 -25.92
CA SER A 2 -15.34 -15.80 -24.91
C SER A 2 -14.90 -14.49 -24.25
N GLN A 3 -14.93 -14.45 -22.93
CA GLN A 3 -14.48 -13.28 -22.19
C GLN A 3 -12.99 -13.01 -22.49
N ARG A 4 -12.64 -11.74 -22.72
CA ARG A 4 -11.24 -11.35 -22.99
C ARG A 4 -10.44 -11.53 -21.69
N GLN A 5 -9.43 -12.40 -21.73
CA GLN A 5 -8.51 -12.64 -20.63
C GLN A 5 -7.26 -11.76 -20.79
N TYR A 6 -6.68 -11.38 -19.65
CA TYR A 6 -5.44 -10.62 -19.56
C TYR A 6 -4.44 -11.37 -18.68
N CYS A 7 -3.16 -11.25 -18.99
CA CYS A 7 -2.07 -11.84 -18.22
C CYS A 7 -1.44 -10.80 -17.30
N LEU A 8 -1.46 -11.06 -16.00
CA LEU A 8 -0.75 -10.28 -15.00
C LEU A 8 0.76 -10.57 -15.07
N PRO A 9 1.62 -9.55 -15.12
CA PRO A 9 3.05 -9.77 -14.95
C PRO A 9 3.37 -10.33 -13.56
N ASP A 10 4.43 -11.13 -13.46
CA ASP A 10 5.01 -11.45 -12.16
C ASP A 10 5.92 -10.30 -11.71
N LEU A 11 5.32 -9.34 -11.01
CA LEU A 11 5.99 -8.14 -10.50
C LEU A 11 7.15 -8.43 -9.54
N LEU A 12 7.14 -9.60 -8.89
CA LEU A 12 8.09 -9.98 -7.85
C LEU A 12 8.88 -11.25 -8.22
N ARG A 13 9.07 -11.51 -9.52
CA ARG A 13 9.77 -12.71 -10.03
C ARG A 13 11.21 -12.84 -9.53
N ASP A 14 11.90 -11.72 -9.39
CA ASP A 14 13.29 -11.63 -8.91
C ASP A 14 13.37 -11.17 -7.44
N TRP A 15 12.24 -11.15 -6.74
CA TRP A 15 12.17 -10.71 -5.34
C TRP A 15 12.55 -11.85 -4.38
N PRO A 16 13.61 -11.71 -3.57
CA PRO A 16 14.17 -12.84 -2.81
C PRO A 16 13.40 -13.19 -1.55
N TRP A 17 12.51 -12.32 -1.06
CA TRP A 17 11.65 -12.64 0.08
C TRP A 17 10.58 -13.64 -0.32
N ILE A 18 10.43 -14.67 0.50
CA ILE A 18 9.41 -15.71 0.35
C ILE A 18 8.21 -15.43 1.26
N ARG A 19 7.08 -16.05 0.92
CA ARG A 19 5.89 -16.03 1.78
C ARG A 19 6.25 -16.53 3.17
N ASP A 20 5.96 -15.73 4.18
CA ASP A 20 6.19 -16.07 5.59
C ASP A 20 5.00 -15.56 6.41
N ILE A 21 4.37 -16.44 7.19
CA ILE A 21 3.18 -16.13 7.99
C ILE A 21 3.52 -16.28 9.47
N SER A 22 3.14 -15.27 10.27
CA SER A 22 3.36 -15.34 11.70
C SER A 22 2.66 -16.54 12.34
N PRO A 23 3.32 -17.30 13.24
CA PRO A 23 2.64 -18.31 14.04
C PRO A 23 1.55 -17.72 14.94
N TYR A 24 1.58 -16.42 15.20
CA TYR A 24 0.60 -15.70 16.02
C TYR A 24 -0.68 -15.33 15.26
N TYR A 25 -0.74 -15.55 13.93
CA TYR A 25 -1.89 -15.18 13.10
C TYR A 25 -3.24 -15.66 13.64
N PRO A 26 -3.45 -16.93 14.05
CA PRO A 26 -4.76 -17.38 14.50
C PRO A 26 -5.28 -16.63 15.73
N LYS A 27 -4.38 -16.33 16.69
CA LYS A 27 -4.72 -15.60 17.91
C LYS A 27 -4.93 -14.12 17.61
N ALA A 28 -3.98 -13.49 16.92
CA ALA A 28 -4.05 -12.07 16.57
C ALA A 28 -5.28 -11.76 15.70
N LYS A 29 -5.62 -12.64 14.74
CA LYS A 29 -6.84 -12.52 13.93
C LYS A 29 -8.09 -12.51 14.78
N LYS A 30 -8.24 -13.47 15.69
CA LYS A 30 -9.42 -13.56 16.55
C LYS A 30 -9.60 -12.27 17.36
N GLU A 31 -8.56 -11.86 18.08
CA GLU A 31 -8.61 -10.67 18.95
C GLU A 31 -8.80 -9.37 18.17
N SER A 32 -8.20 -9.25 16.98
CA SER A 32 -8.32 -8.06 16.14
C SER A 32 -9.69 -7.96 15.45
N SER A 33 -10.21 -9.08 14.93
CA SER A 33 -11.57 -9.10 14.37
C SER A 33 -12.61 -8.76 15.43
N GLU A 34 -12.52 -9.34 16.63
CA GLU A 34 -13.40 -9.01 17.76
C GLU A 34 -13.32 -7.52 18.13
N TRP A 35 -12.10 -6.95 18.15
CA TRP A 35 -11.89 -5.53 18.40
C TRP A 35 -12.57 -4.64 17.36
N VAL A 36 -12.36 -4.87 16.06
CA VAL A 36 -12.98 -4.06 14.98
C VAL A 36 -14.50 -4.17 15.02
N THR A 37 -15.03 -5.38 15.15
CA THR A 37 -16.49 -5.61 15.19
C THR A 37 -17.15 -4.88 16.36
N SER A 38 -16.44 -4.71 17.49
CA SER A 38 -16.99 -4.00 18.66
C SER A 38 -17.34 -2.53 18.40
N PHE A 39 -16.73 -1.89 17.38
CA PHE A 39 -17.05 -0.52 16.97
C PHE A 39 -18.27 -0.44 16.05
N HIS A 40 -18.77 -1.57 15.55
CA HIS A 40 -19.86 -1.66 14.59
C HIS A 40 -19.69 -0.72 13.37
N PRO A 41 -18.53 -0.73 12.69
CA PRO A 41 -18.25 0.23 11.61
C PRO A 41 -19.12 0.01 10.37
N PHE A 42 -19.73 -1.17 10.22
CA PHE A 42 -20.49 -1.54 9.03
C PHE A 42 -21.80 -2.23 9.38
N ASP A 43 -22.73 -2.23 8.41
CA ASP A 43 -23.89 -3.13 8.46
C ASP A 43 -23.47 -4.60 8.26
N THR A 44 -24.41 -5.54 8.40
CA THR A 44 -24.12 -6.98 8.28
C THR A 44 -23.46 -7.35 6.95
N ARG A 45 -23.81 -6.67 5.85
CA ARG A 45 -23.28 -6.98 4.52
C ARG A 45 -21.87 -6.41 4.36
N GLY A 46 -21.65 -5.18 4.79
CA GLY A 46 -20.34 -4.53 4.83
C GLY A 46 -19.36 -5.28 5.72
N GLN A 47 -19.80 -5.71 6.92
CA GLN A 47 -18.95 -6.49 7.82
C GLN A 47 -18.49 -7.81 7.17
N ARG A 48 -19.39 -8.57 6.52
CA ARG A 48 -18.99 -9.80 5.81
C ARG A 48 -17.96 -9.56 4.71
N ARG A 49 -18.08 -8.45 3.98
CA ARG A 49 -17.10 -8.07 2.93
C ARG A 49 -15.76 -7.68 3.53
N PHE A 50 -15.80 -6.92 4.61
CA PHE A 50 -14.62 -6.50 5.34
C PHE A 50 -13.87 -7.70 5.91
N ASP A 51 -14.59 -8.63 6.57
CA ASP A 51 -14.03 -9.86 7.12
C ASP A 51 -13.40 -10.75 6.02
N ALA A 52 -14.00 -10.80 4.83
CA ALA A 52 -13.49 -11.54 3.69
C ALA A 52 -12.15 -10.97 3.15
N CYS A 53 -11.85 -9.70 3.41
CA CYS A 53 -10.55 -9.13 3.07
C CYS A 53 -9.42 -9.74 3.90
N ASP A 54 -9.71 -10.22 5.12
CA ASP A 54 -8.74 -10.80 6.06
C ASP A 54 -7.47 -9.95 6.24
N LEU A 55 -7.64 -8.73 6.72
CA LEU A 55 -6.55 -7.78 6.95
C LEU A 55 -5.58 -8.23 8.06
N ASN A 56 -6.03 -9.16 8.88
CA ASN A 56 -5.20 -9.83 9.87
C ASN A 56 -4.17 -10.76 9.21
N LEU A 57 -4.53 -11.38 8.08
CA LEU A 57 -3.60 -12.17 7.28
C LEU A 57 -2.54 -11.25 6.67
N LEU A 58 -2.92 -10.10 6.12
CA LEU A 58 -1.98 -9.10 5.60
C LEU A 58 -0.94 -8.74 6.67
N ALA A 59 -1.39 -8.25 7.82
CA ALA A 59 -0.50 -7.88 8.91
C ALA A 59 0.40 -9.04 9.39
N SER A 60 -0.14 -10.26 9.42
CA SER A 60 0.61 -11.43 9.87
C SER A 60 1.59 -11.97 8.82
N LEU A 61 1.42 -11.65 7.53
CA LEU A 61 2.39 -11.95 6.48
C LEU A 61 3.52 -10.93 6.45
N THR A 62 3.21 -9.66 6.72
CA THR A 62 4.15 -8.54 6.56
C THR A 62 4.95 -8.25 7.83
N TYR A 63 4.40 -8.54 9.01
CA TYR A 63 5.09 -8.51 10.30
C TYR A 63 5.40 -9.91 10.85
N SER A 64 5.46 -10.92 9.97
CA SER A 64 5.47 -12.35 10.29
C SER A 64 6.40 -12.76 11.43
N ARG A 65 7.58 -12.16 11.46
CA ARG A 65 8.67 -12.52 12.38
C ARG A 65 8.81 -11.61 13.60
N ARG A 66 7.82 -10.77 13.87
CA ARG A 66 7.79 -9.91 15.07
C ARG A 66 7.13 -10.64 16.24
N SER A 67 7.18 -10.04 17.43
CA SER A 67 6.55 -10.61 18.62
C SER A 67 5.03 -10.69 18.45
N GLU A 68 4.38 -11.47 19.30
CA GLU A 68 2.92 -11.62 19.31
C GLU A 68 2.22 -10.26 19.47
N GLU A 69 2.70 -9.42 20.38
CA GLU A 69 2.15 -8.08 20.64
C GLU A 69 2.28 -7.16 19.42
N PHE A 70 3.38 -7.29 18.70
CA PHE A 70 3.64 -6.51 17.49
C PHE A 70 2.71 -6.94 16.36
N VAL A 71 2.57 -8.26 16.13
CA VAL A 71 1.64 -8.79 15.11
C VAL A 71 0.21 -8.37 15.43
N ARG A 72 -0.19 -8.43 16.70
CA ARG A 72 -1.49 -7.94 17.16
C ARG A 72 -1.68 -6.45 16.85
N ALA A 73 -0.70 -5.60 17.11
CA ALA A 73 -0.76 -4.18 16.78
C ALA A 73 -0.80 -3.93 15.26
N GLY A 74 -0.07 -4.72 14.48
CA GLY A 74 -0.12 -4.69 13.03
C GLY A 74 -1.51 -5.04 12.49
N CYS A 75 -2.18 -6.04 13.07
CA CYS A 75 -3.57 -6.38 12.73
C CYS A 75 -4.52 -5.22 13.04
N ASP A 76 -4.39 -4.58 14.21
CA ASP A 76 -5.21 -3.39 14.56
C ASP A 76 -4.99 -2.26 13.55
N LEU A 77 -3.72 -2.00 13.16
CA LEU A 77 -3.37 -0.97 12.18
C LEU A 77 -4.01 -1.24 10.82
N MET A 78 -3.88 -2.46 10.29
CA MET A 78 -4.44 -2.81 8.98
C MET A 78 -5.96 -2.72 8.98
N ASN A 79 -6.63 -3.23 10.01
CA ASN A 79 -8.06 -3.07 10.10
C ASN A 79 -8.47 -1.60 10.22
N PHE A 80 -7.77 -0.82 11.03
CA PHE A 80 -8.04 0.61 11.17
C PHE A 80 -7.92 1.35 9.83
N TYR A 81 -6.84 1.16 9.08
CA TYR A 81 -6.65 1.85 7.80
C TYR A 81 -7.71 1.49 6.77
N PHE A 82 -8.11 0.22 6.67
CA PHE A 82 -9.16 -0.13 5.73
C PHE A 82 -10.55 0.32 6.20
N VAL A 83 -10.81 0.42 7.51
CA VAL A 83 -12.04 1.10 7.99
C VAL A 83 -11.99 2.58 7.61
N TYR A 84 -10.84 3.24 7.76
CA TYR A 84 -10.67 4.62 7.34
C TYR A 84 -10.95 4.80 5.83
N ASP A 85 -10.37 3.95 4.98
CA ASP A 85 -10.57 3.97 3.52
C ASP A 85 -12.04 3.78 3.12
N GLU A 86 -12.74 2.81 3.71
CA GLU A 86 -14.16 2.58 3.37
C GLU A 86 -15.05 3.79 3.72
N TYR A 87 -14.64 4.65 4.66
CA TYR A 87 -15.31 5.91 4.95
C TYR A 87 -14.88 7.03 3.99
N THR A 88 -13.59 7.17 3.68
CA THR A 88 -13.07 8.27 2.85
C THR A 88 -13.32 8.06 1.35
N ASP A 89 -13.40 6.83 0.86
CA ASP A 89 -13.67 6.50 -0.56
C ASP A 89 -15.03 7.03 -1.03
N VAL A 90 -16.00 7.10 -0.12
CA VAL A 90 -17.38 7.58 -0.39
C VAL A 90 -17.65 8.99 0.12
N SER A 91 -16.67 9.61 0.78
CA SER A 91 -16.80 10.95 1.36
C SER A 91 -16.42 12.04 0.37
N ASP A 92 -17.03 13.22 0.53
CA ASP A 92 -16.54 14.43 -0.12
C ASP A 92 -15.21 14.91 0.53
N PRO A 93 -14.45 15.80 -0.13
CA PRO A 93 -13.17 16.29 0.39
C PRO A 93 -13.23 16.94 1.77
N LYS A 94 -14.34 17.60 2.11
CA LYS A 94 -14.49 18.28 3.40
C LYS A 94 -14.64 17.26 4.51
N VAL A 95 -15.49 16.25 4.32
CA VAL A 95 -15.66 15.15 5.28
C VAL A 95 -14.36 14.37 5.44
N ALA A 96 -13.66 14.03 4.35
CA ALA A 96 -12.37 13.34 4.42
C ALA A 96 -11.33 14.12 5.25
N ARG A 97 -11.31 15.46 5.09
CA ARG A 97 -10.43 16.35 5.88
C ARG A 97 -10.81 16.41 7.35
N GLU A 98 -12.08 16.42 7.67
CA GLU A 98 -12.56 16.35 9.05
C GLU A 98 -12.14 15.02 9.71
N LEU A 99 -12.29 13.88 9.02
CA LEU A 99 -11.83 12.58 9.52
C LEU A 99 -10.31 12.52 9.71
N ALA A 100 -9.53 13.07 8.77
CA ALA A 100 -8.08 13.18 8.89
C ALA A 100 -7.66 13.97 10.14
N ASN A 101 -8.34 15.09 10.41
CA ASN A 101 -8.08 15.93 11.58
C ASN A 101 -8.36 15.18 12.89
N ILE A 102 -9.46 14.42 12.97
CA ILE A 102 -9.79 13.61 14.17
C ILE A 102 -8.65 12.63 14.47
N VAL A 103 -8.28 11.81 13.49
CA VAL A 103 -7.26 10.77 13.64
C VAL A 103 -5.91 11.40 14.03
N THR A 104 -5.51 12.47 13.33
CA THR A 104 -4.25 13.18 13.59
C THR A 104 -4.21 13.79 14.99
N ASN A 105 -5.30 14.43 15.43
CA ASN A 105 -5.39 15.04 16.75
C ASN A 105 -5.23 14.01 17.88
N VAL A 106 -5.82 12.82 17.71
CA VAL A 106 -5.70 11.72 18.68
C VAL A 106 -4.26 11.20 18.76
N MET A 107 -3.59 11.02 17.62
CA MET A 107 -2.20 10.54 17.63
C MET A 107 -1.23 11.56 18.25
N LYS A 108 -1.47 12.87 18.02
CA LYS A 108 -0.64 13.96 18.57
C LYS A 108 -0.93 14.25 20.04
N ASN A 109 -2.15 14.02 20.51
CA ASN A 109 -2.59 14.34 21.88
C ASN A 109 -3.30 13.14 22.54
N PRO A 110 -2.63 11.99 22.71
CA PRO A 110 -3.29 10.75 23.14
C PRO A 110 -3.86 10.79 24.56
N GLU A 111 -3.35 11.67 25.42
CA GLU A 111 -3.82 11.86 26.80
C GLU A 111 -4.99 12.86 26.91
N ASP A 112 -5.31 13.57 25.83
CA ASP A 112 -6.44 14.49 25.80
C ASP A 112 -7.73 13.72 25.51
N GLU A 113 -8.58 13.55 26.52
CA GLU A 113 -9.90 12.91 26.39
C GLU A 113 -10.83 13.63 25.39
N TYR A 114 -10.56 14.90 25.06
CA TYR A 114 -11.31 15.67 24.06
C TYR A 114 -10.78 15.45 22.64
N SER A 115 -9.58 14.87 22.46
CA SER A 115 -8.99 14.62 21.13
C SER A 115 -9.84 13.71 20.25
N THR A 116 -10.67 12.84 20.85
CA THR A 116 -11.56 11.94 20.10
C THR A 116 -12.91 12.54 19.72
N LYS A 117 -13.21 13.79 20.13
CA LYS A 117 -14.52 14.42 19.91
C LYS A 117 -14.65 14.97 18.50
N TYR A 118 -15.74 14.59 17.82
CA TYR A 118 -16.12 15.10 16.50
C TYR A 118 -17.04 16.32 16.59
N SER A 119 -17.86 16.35 17.64
CA SER A 119 -18.66 17.51 18.04
C SER A 119 -18.63 17.62 19.57
N THR A 120 -19.23 18.68 20.13
CA THR A 120 -19.25 18.94 21.58
C THR A 120 -19.71 17.75 22.43
N ASN A 121 -20.49 16.82 21.86
CA ASN A 121 -21.11 15.71 22.58
C ASN A 121 -20.84 14.28 22.05
N ASN A 122 -20.19 14.08 20.88
CA ASN A 122 -19.99 12.73 20.31
C ASN A 122 -18.54 12.45 19.87
N THR A 123 -18.05 11.27 20.24
CA THR A 123 -16.79 10.68 19.75
C THR A 123 -17.03 9.97 18.42
N HIS A 124 -16.20 10.22 17.41
CA HIS A 124 -16.25 9.44 16.16
C HIS A 124 -15.50 8.11 16.36
N LEU A 125 -16.01 7.01 15.78
CA LEU A 125 -15.42 5.68 15.97
C LEU A 125 -13.95 5.63 15.56
N LEU A 126 -13.58 6.30 14.47
CA LEU A 126 -12.18 6.37 14.01
C LEU A 126 -11.25 7.00 15.05
N GLY A 127 -11.74 7.98 15.83
CA GLY A 127 -10.96 8.57 16.92
C GLY A 127 -10.73 7.57 18.07
N ASP A 128 -11.75 6.80 18.44
CA ASP A 128 -11.61 5.77 19.48
C ASP A 128 -10.76 4.59 19.01
N MET A 129 -10.94 4.11 17.78
CA MET A 129 -10.07 3.12 17.15
C MET A 129 -8.61 3.59 17.17
N THR A 130 -8.36 4.84 16.75
CA THR A 130 -7.01 5.44 16.76
C THR A 130 -6.43 5.44 18.17
N ARG A 131 -7.19 5.87 19.18
CA ARG A 131 -6.72 5.90 20.58
C ARG A 131 -6.36 4.50 21.08
N GLN A 132 -7.22 3.51 20.85
CA GLN A 132 -6.99 2.14 21.33
C GLN A 132 -5.81 1.47 20.60
N PHE A 133 -5.72 1.61 19.28
CA PHE A 133 -4.58 1.14 18.50
C PHE A 133 -3.29 1.84 18.96
N TRP A 134 -3.31 3.17 19.09
CA TRP A 134 -2.11 3.94 19.39
C TRP A 134 -1.57 3.64 20.78
N LYS A 135 -2.45 3.43 21.77
CA LYS A 135 -2.06 2.92 23.09
C LYS A 135 -1.35 1.57 23.02
N ARG A 136 -1.79 0.67 22.12
CA ARG A 136 -1.14 -0.62 21.89
C ARG A 136 0.20 -0.47 21.17
N ALA A 137 0.24 0.31 20.09
CA ALA A 137 1.44 0.52 19.30
C ALA A 137 2.55 1.19 20.13
N THR A 138 2.23 2.24 20.88
CA THR A 138 3.22 2.96 21.71
C THR A 138 3.82 2.09 22.81
N ALA A 139 3.14 1.05 23.28
CA ALA A 139 3.68 0.08 24.23
C ALA A 139 4.80 -0.81 23.63
N LEU A 140 4.99 -0.83 22.31
CA LEU A 140 6.04 -1.59 21.63
C LEU A 140 7.41 -0.90 21.64
N ALA A 141 7.47 0.38 22.02
CA ALA A 141 8.71 1.14 22.07
C ALA A 141 8.81 1.97 23.35
N LYS A 142 10.03 2.42 23.68
CA LYS A 142 10.24 3.23 24.89
C LYS A 142 9.64 4.63 24.70
N PRO A 143 9.10 5.26 25.77
CA PRO A 143 8.70 6.67 25.73
C PRO A 143 9.81 7.55 25.15
N GLY A 144 9.46 8.44 24.21
CA GLY A 144 10.41 9.34 23.54
C GLY A 144 11.23 8.72 22.39
N SER A 145 10.95 7.49 21.97
CA SER A 145 11.62 6.88 20.81
C SER A 145 11.34 7.66 19.51
N PRO A 146 12.33 7.88 18.63
CA PRO A 146 12.15 8.61 17.36
C PRO A 146 11.03 8.05 16.46
N CYS A 147 10.81 6.74 16.50
CA CYS A 147 9.80 6.05 15.70
C CYS A 147 8.37 6.57 15.91
N PHE A 148 8.06 7.13 17.09
CA PHE A 148 6.75 7.75 17.34
C PHE A 148 6.52 8.97 16.46
N LYS A 149 7.54 9.83 16.33
CA LYS A 149 7.47 11.00 15.45
C LYS A 149 7.35 10.56 13.99
N HIS A 150 8.16 9.61 13.54
CA HIS A 150 8.08 9.10 12.17
C HIS A 150 6.69 8.55 11.84
N PHE A 151 6.10 7.75 12.73
CA PHE A 151 4.76 7.22 12.53
C PHE A 151 3.69 8.31 12.48
N ILE A 152 3.75 9.29 13.39
CA ILE A 152 2.80 10.42 13.41
C ILE A 152 2.92 11.25 12.13
N ASP A 153 4.13 11.64 11.74
CA ASP A 153 4.36 12.48 10.56
C ASP A 153 3.92 11.78 9.27
N THR A 154 4.28 10.51 9.11
CA THR A 154 3.88 9.71 7.94
C THR A 154 2.38 9.40 7.92
N SER A 155 1.76 9.21 9.08
CA SER A 155 0.31 9.03 9.18
C SER A 155 -0.43 10.32 8.85
N GLU A 156 0.01 11.46 9.35
CA GLU A 156 -0.59 12.77 9.02
C GLU A 156 -0.47 13.06 7.52
N ALA A 157 0.71 12.83 6.92
CA ALA A 157 0.91 12.98 5.49
C ALA A 157 -0.07 12.11 4.68
N TYR A 158 -0.25 10.85 5.09
CA TYR A 158 -1.22 9.93 4.48
C TYR A 158 -2.66 10.43 4.60
N LEU A 159 -3.12 10.72 5.81
CA LEU A 159 -4.50 11.15 6.09
C LEU A 159 -4.85 12.43 5.33
N LEU A 160 -3.93 13.39 5.25
CA LEU A 160 -4.10 14.60 4.47
C LEU A 160 -4.08 14.33 2.95
N ALA A 161 -3.23 13.42 2.48
CA ALA A 161 -3.17 13.08 1.06
C ALA A 161 -4.45 12.42 0.55
N VAL A 162 -5.12 11.59 1.37
CA VAL A 162 -6.44 11.01 1.02
C VAL A 162 -7.49 12.10 0.76
N THR A 163 -7.35 13.29 1.38
CA THR A 163 -8.24 14.42 1.05
C THR A 163 -8.03 14.94 -0.37
N ARG A 164 -6.79 14.92 -0.88
CA ARG A 164 -6.46 15.30 -2.27
C ARG A 164 -6.99 14.27 -3.26
N GLU A 165 -6.94 12.99 -2.90
CA GLU A 165 -7.55 11.92 -3.70
C GLU A 165 -9.08 12.10 -3.82
N ALA A 166 -9.74 12.47 -2.72
CA ALA A 166 -11.17 12.80 -2.76
C ALA A 166 -11.46 14.02 -3.66
N GLU A 167 -10.58 15.02 -3.69
CA GLU A 167 -10.67 16.16 -4.61
C GLU A 167 -10.51 15.73 -6.08
N ASP A 168 -9.56 14.85 -6.38
CA ASP A 168 -9.39 14.29 -7.73
C ASP A 168 -10.62 13.50 -8.17
N ARG A 169 -11.17 12.67 -7.28
CA ARG A 169 -12.39 11.90 -7.53
C ARG A 169 -13.60 12.80 -7.78
N ALA A 170 -13.77 13.88 -7.00
CA ALA A 170 -14.85 14.84 -7.17
C ALA A 170 -14.75 15.63 -8.49
N ASN A 171 -13.53 15.89 -8.97
CA ASN A 171 -13.26 16.63 -10.20
C ASN A 171 -13.06 15.74 -11.44
N HIS A 172 -13.16 14.42 -11.28
CA HIS A 172 -12.84 13.43 -12.33
C HIS A 172 -11.41 13.59 -12.91
N THR A 173 -10.47 14.02 -12.07
CA THR A 173 -9.08 14.22 -12.44
C THR A 173 -8.37 12.86 -12.56
N VAL A 174 -7.71 12.64 -13.68
CA VAL A 174 -6.70 11.57 -13.82
C VAL A 174 -5.34 12.24 -13.91
N ARG A 175 -4.42 11.93 -12.99
CA ARG A 175 -3.06 12.50 -12.96
C ARG A 175 -2.16 11.88 -14.02
N SER A 176 -1.05 12.51 -14.38
CA SER A 176 0.01 11.86 -15.18
C SER A 176 0.61 10.68 -14.42
N VAL A 177 1.32 9.77 -15.09
CA VAL A 177 2.03 8.65 -14.41
C VAL A 177 2.96 9.15 -13.30
N GLU A 178 3.70 10.23 -13.55
CA GLU A 178 4.63 10.82 -12.58
C GLU A 178 3.89 11.46 -11.40
N ASP A 179 2.93 12.35 -11.67
CA ASP A 179 2.13 13.01 -10.64
C ASP A 179 1.31 12.02 -9.80
N TYR A 180 0.84 10.95 -10.45
CA TYR A 180 0.16 9.85 -9.78
C TYR A 180 1.07 9.20 -8.76
N LEU A 181 2.28 8.75 -9.14
CA LEU A 181 3.22 8.10 -8.22
C LEU A 181 3.62 9.04 -7.07
N HIS A 182 3.78 10.34 -7.35
CA HIS A 182 4.05 11.32 -6.29
C HIS A 182 2.93 11.38 -5.26
N LEU A 183 1.66 11.48 -5.68
CA LEU A 183 0.53 11.48 -4.75
C LEU A 183 0.34 10.11 -4.08
N ARG A 184 0.45 9.02 -4.85
CA ARG A 184 0.15 7.65 -4.42
C ARG A 184 1.09 7.17 -3.32
N ARG A 185 2.35 7.63 -3.30
CA ARG A 185 3.29 7.42 -2.20
C ARG A 185 2.77 7.91 -0.85
N ASP A 186 1.94 8.93 -0.85
CA ASP A 186 1.30 9.43 0.36
C ASP A 186 -0.07 8.78 0.60
N THR A 187 -0.88 8.50 -0.44
CA THR A 187 -2.25 7.98 -0.24
C THR A 187 -2.33 6.47 -0.01
N CYS A 188 -1.29 5.69 -0.30
CA CYS A 188 -1.36 4.22 -0.19
C CYS A 188 -1.24 3.66 1.24
N GLY A 189 -0.99 4.50 2.24
CA GLY A 189 -0.79 4.06 3.63
C GLY A 189 0.50 3.27 3.89
N ALA A 190 1.36 3.08 2.88
CA ALA A 190 2.58 2.29 3.03
C ALA A 190 3.62 2.96 3.95
N ARG A 191 3.83 4.28 3.82
CA ARG A 191 4.82 5.02 4.64
C ARG A 191 4.61 4.84 6.15
N PRO A 192 3.42 5.08 6.74
CA PRO A 192 3.23 4.87 8.17
C PRO A 192 3.25 3.40 8.59
N THR A 193 2.80 2.51 7.70
CA THR A 193 2.90 1.07 7.91
C THR A 193 4.37 0.61 8.03
N LEU A 194 5.26 1.11 7.16
CA LEU A 194 6.69 0.83 7.26
C LEU A 194 7.34 1.54 8.45
N ALA A 195 6.83 2.69 8.88
CA ALA A 195 7.29 3.37 10.10
C ALA A 195 7.01 2.54 11.37
N LEU A 196 5.92 1.74 11.39
CA LEU A 196 5.64 0.85 12.53
C LEU A 196 6.76 -0.17 12.75
N ILE A 197 7.46 -0.62 11.68
CA ILE A 197 8.58 -1.59 11.78
C ILE A 197 9.67 -1.11 12.74
N GLU A 198 9.88 0.21 12.83
CA GLU A 198 10.89 0.84 13.68
C GLU A 198 10.62 0.65 15.19
N PHE A 199 9.37 0.36 15.57
CA PHE A 199 8.98 0.25 16.97
C PHE A 199 9.72 -0.91 17.64
N GLY A 200 10.30 -0.65 18.81
CA GLY A 200 11.13 -1.63 19.53
C GLY A 200 12.55 -1.80 18.99
N LEU A 201 12.87 -1.25 17.81
CA LEU A 201 14.22 -1.31 17.24
C LEU A 201 15.12 -0.17 17.75
N ASN A 202 14.57 0.91 18.31
CA ASN A 202 15.33 2.03 18.88
C ASN A 202 16.47 2.53 17.96
N LEU A 203 16.17 2.62 16.65
CA LEU A 203 17.10 3.15 15.65
C LEU A 203 17.16 4.67 15.79
N SER A 204 18.35 5.25 15.66
CA SER A 204 18.53 6.70 15.69
C SER A 204 18.05 7.35 14.38
N GLU A 205 17.84 8.66 14.43
CA GLU A 205 17.51 9.46 13.25
C GLU A 205 18.60 9.38 12.17
N ASP A 206 19.88 9.37 12.58
CA ASP A 206 21.02 9.23 11.65
C ASP A 206 20.99 7.90 10.87
N VAL A 207 20.54 6.81 11.51
CA VAL A 207 20.43 5.49 10.87
C VAL A 207 19.22 5.43 9.95
N THR A 208 18.06 5.89 10.41
CA THR A 208 16.80 5.85 9.65
C THR A 208 16.75 6.87 8.50
N SER A 209 17.50 7.97 8.61
CA SER A 209 17.66 9.01 7.59
C SER A 209 18.86 8.77 6.68
N ASN A 210 19.62 7.69 6.89
CA ASN A 210 20.70 7.31 5.98
C ASN A 210 20.14 7.20 4.55
N PRO A 211 20.79 7.81 3.53
CA PRO A 211 20.26 7.85 2.18
C PRO A 211 19.94 6.48 1.57
N VAL A 212 20.72 5.43 1.90
CA VAL A 212 20.47 4.07 1.43
C VAL A 212 19.22 3.49 2.08
N VAL A 213 19.05 3.67 3.39
CA VAL A 213 17.87 3.20 4.13
C VAL A 213 16.61 3.93 3.67
N ALA A 214 16.70 5.24 3.45
CA ALA A 214 15.61 6.03 2.89
C ALA A 214 15.24 5.56 1.47
N SER A 215 16.23 5.25 0.63
CA SER A 215 16.01 4.76 -0.73
C SER A 215 15.41 3.34 -0.77
N LEU A 216 15.80 2.47 0.17
CA LEU A 216 15.14 1.16 0.38
C LEU A 216 13.68 1.32 0.78
N ARG A 217 13.39 2.21 1.74
CA ARG A 217 12.02 2.49 2.19
C ARG A 217 11.17 3.02 1.05
N GLU A 218 11.66 3.97 0.25
CA GLU A 218 10.94 4.51 -0.90
C GLU A 218 10.67 3.44 -1.97
N ALA A 219 11.68 2.63 -2.31
CA ALA A 219 11.49 1.55 -3.27
C ALA A 219 10.49 0.50 -2.75
N ALA A 220 10.47 0.20 -1.45
CA ALA A 220 9.45 -0.67 -0.85
C ALA A 220 8.04 -0.06 -0.97
N VAL A 221 7.88 1.24 -0.73
CA VAL A 221 6.59 1.95 -0.95
C VAL A 221 6.14 1.82 -2.40
N ASP A 222 7.03 2.08 -3.36
CA ASP A 222 6.71 1.96 -4.79
C ASP A 222 6.28 0.53 -5.14
N LEU A 223 6.99 -0.49 -4.68
CA LEU A 223 6.63 -1.89 -4.93
C LEU A 223 5.28 -2.26 -4.31
N ILE A 224 4.97 -1.79 -3.10
CA ILE A 224 3.65 -2.02 -2.45
C ILE A 224 2.54 -1.40 -3.30
N ILE A 225 2.73 -0.17 -3.81
CA ILE A 225 1.78 0.51 -4.70
C ILE A 225 1.56 -0.29 -5.96
N LEU A 226 2.64 -0.65 -6.67
CA LEU A 226 2.56 -1.30 -7.99
C LEU A 226 1.88 -2.67 -7.89
N VAL A 227 2.18 -3.44 -6.83
CA VAL A 227 1.50 -4.71 -6.53
C VAL A 227 0.03 -4.49 -6.21
N ASN A 228 -0.29 -3.54 -5.34
CA ASN A 228 -1.67 -3.23 -4.96
C ASN A 228 -2.50 -2.83 -6.18
N ASP A 229 -2.03 -1.84 -6.93
CA ASP A 229 -2.72 -1.28 -8.08
C ASP A 229 -2.95 -2.35 -9.17
N MET A 230 -1.97 -3.24 -9.42
CA MET A 230 -2.15 -4.35 -10.35
C MET A 230 -3.30 -5.25 -9.90
N HIS A 231 -3.31 -5.66 -8.63
CA HIS A 231 -4.33 -6.58 -8.15
C HIS A 231 -5.70 -5.92 -7.94
N SER A 232 -5.73 -4.64 -7.60
CA SER A 232 -6.95 -3.89 -7.31
C SER A 232 -7.65 -3.37 -8.56
N TYR A 233 -6.95 -3.25 -9.69
CA TYR A 233 -7.47 -2.59 -10.90
C TYR A 233 -8.84 -3.10 -11.35
N THR A 234 -9.02 -4.43 -11.42
CA THR A 234 -10.30 -5.03 -11.86
C THR A 234 -11.44 -4.67 -10.90
N ARG A 235 -11.17 -4.59 -9.60
CA ARG A 235 -12.16 -4.13 -8.61
C ARG A 235 -12.42 -2.64 -8.78
N GLU A 236 -11.37 -1.83 -8.88
CA GLU A 236 -11.46 -0.36 -8.91
C GLU A 236 -12.16 0.15 -10.16
N ILE A 237 -11.91 -0.43 -11.34
CA ILE A 237 -12.66 -0.10 -12.55
C ILE A 237 -14.15 -0.45 -12.40
N SER A 238 -14.47 -1.57 -11.74
CA SER A 238 -15.86 -2.01 -11.53
C SER A 238 -16.64 -1.07 -10.59
N CYS A 239 -15.95 -0.41 -9.66
CA CYS A 239 -16.52 0.51 -8.68
C CYS A 239 -16.38 1.99 -9.07
N GLY A 240 -15.77 2.32 -10.22
CA GLY A 240 -15.58 3.71 -10.66
C GLY A 240 -14.45 4.45 -9.94
N LEU A 241 -13.49 3.73 -9.36
CA LEU A 241 -12.34 4.26 -8.63
C LEU A 241 -11.02 4.14 -9.40
N ALA A 242 -11.04 3.63 -10.64
CA ALA A 242 -9.83 3.43 -11.46
C ALA A 242 -9.06 4.71 -11.79
N SER A 243 -9.62 5.90 -11.57
CA SER A 243 -8.88 7.17 -11.73
C SER A 243 -7.69 7.28 -10.77
N HIS A 244 -7.73 6.56 -9.63
CA HIS A 244 -6.65 6.49 -8.66
C HIS A 244 -5.89 5.16 -8.68
N ASN A 245 -5.63 4.64 -9.88
CA ASN A 245 -4.84 3.44 -10.12
C ASN A 245 -3.82 3.69 -11.22
N ILE A 246 -2.55 3.30 -11.06
CA ILE A 246 -1.46 3.55 -12.03
C ILE A 246 -1.74 3.05 -13.45
N ILE A 247 -2.53 1.97 -13.62
CA ILE A 247 -2.80 1.40 -14.95
C ILE A 247 -3.57 2.40 -15.83
N THR A 248 -4.46 3.20 -15.25
CA THR A 248 -5.25 4.20 -15.98
C THR A 248 -4.39 5.30 -16.63
N PRO A 249 -3.51 6.02 -15.92
CA PRO A 249 -2.61 6.98 -16.53
C PRO A 249 -1.56 6.33 -17.44
N ILE A 250 -1.11 5.09 -17.19
CA ILE A 250 -0.24 4.38 -18.16
C ILE A 250 -0.95 4.21 -19.51
N MET A 251 -2.18 3.68 -19.49
CA MET A 251 -2.98 3.50 -20.72
C MET A 251 -3.20 4.83 -21.44
N ARG A 252 -3.52 5.89 -20.70
CA ARG A 252 -3.79 7.22 -21.28
C ARG A 252 -2.53 7.89 -21.83
N ASP A 253 -1.47 7.99 -21.02
CA ASP A 253 -0.28 8.79 -21.35
C ASP A 253 0.54 8.16 -22.47
N TYR A 254 0.53 6.83 -22.57
CA TYR A 254 1.26 6.08 -23.58
C TYR A 254 0.36 5.49 -24.69
N ASN A 255 -0.95 5.77 -24.67
CA ASN A 255 -1.93 5.25 -25.62
C ASN A 255 -1.86 3.71 -25.78
N LEU A 256 -1.86 3.01 -24.64
CA LEU A 256 -1.73 1.55 -24.54
C LEU A 256 -3.08 0.89 -24.25
N ASP A 257 -3.27 -0.33 -24.75
CA ASP A 257 -4.36 -1.18 -24.27
C ASP A 257 -4.01 -1.80 -22.90
N LEU A 258 -4.99 -2.44 -22.24
CA LEU A 258 -4.80 -2.96 -20.89
C LEU A 258 -3.66 -4.00 -20.80
N GLN A 259 -3.55 -4.90 -21.78
CA GLN A 259 -2.48 -5.90 -21.76
C GLN A 259 -1.10 -5.24 -21.89
N SER A 260 -0.96 -4.28 -22.79
CA SER A 260 0.29 -3.52 -22.99
C SER A 260 0.62 -2.65 -21.77
N ALA A 261 -0.38 -2.10 -21.08
CA ALA A 261 -0.18 -1.35 -19.84
C ALA A 261 0.26 -2.23 -18.66
N LEU A 262 -0.26 -3.45 -18.55
CA LEU A 262 0.21 -4.45 -17.59
C LEU A 262 1.67 -4.87 -17.87
N GLU A 263 2.04 -5.06 -19.13
CA GLU A 263 3.42 -5.36 -19.52
C GLU A 263 4.37 -4.20 -19.23
N TRP A 264 3.93 -2.96 -19.48
CA TRP A 264 4.66 -1.75 -19.10
C TRP A 264 4.87 -1.69 -17.59
N LEU A 265 3.82 -1.95 -16.81
CA LEU A 265 3.88 -1.98 -15.34
C LEU A 265 4.91 -3.02 -14.84
N GLY A 266 4.93 -4.20 -15.46
CA GLY A 266 5.92 -5.24 -15.17
C GLY A 266 7.36 -4.75 -15.39
N THR A 267 7.62 -4.17 -16.56
CA THR A 267 8.95 -3.65 -16.91
C THR A 267 9.39 -2.52 -15.97
N TYR A 268 8.47 -1.59 -15.63
CA TYR A 268 8.74 -0.53 -14.68
C TYR A 268 9.08 -1.10 -13.29
N THR A 269 8.33 -2.11 -12.84
CA THR A 269 8.53 -2.74 -11.53
C THR A 269 9.87 -3.46 -11.44
N ASP A 270 10.33 -4.10 -12.52
CA ASP A 270 11.67 -4.71 -12.58
C ASP A 270 12.79 -3.70 -12.27
N GLY A 271 12.64 -2.46 -12.73
CA GLY A 271 13.54 -1.36 -12.42
C GLY A 271 13.54 -0.98 -10.93
N VAL A 272 12.36 -0.95 -10.31
CA VAL A 272 12.21 -0.66 -8.87
C VAL A 272 12.79 -1.79 -8.01
N VAL A 273 12.53 -3.06 -8.38
CA VAL A 273 13.15 -4.24 -7.75
C VAL A 273 14.68 -4.15 -7.84
N SER A 274 15.21 -3.83 -9.03
CA SER A 274 16.65 -3.67 -9.24
C SER A 274 17.25 -2.55 -8.37
N LYS A 275 16.57 -1.41 -8.23
CA LYS A 275 16.97 -0.31 -7.34
C LYS A 275 17.02 -0.77 -5.88
N PHE A 276 15.98 -1.47 -5.41
CA PHE A 276 15.93 -2.00 -4.04
C PHE A 276 17.08 -2.96 -3.78
N LEU A 277 17.29 -3.95 -4.64
CA LEU A 277 18.35 -4.96 -4.48
C LEU A 277 19.74 -4.34 -4.57
N SER A 278 19.96 -3.36 -5.44
CA SER A 278 21.21 -2.59 -5.48
C SER A 278 21.47 -1.85 -4.17
N ASN A 279 20.47 -1.15 -3.63
CA ASN A 279 20.59 -0.45 -2.35
C ASN A 279 20.83 -1.41 -1.18
N LEU A 280 20.28 -2.63 -1.23
CA LEU A 280 20.49 -3.66 -0.23
C LEU A 280 21.98 -3.98 -0.04
N THR A 281 22.76 -3.97 -1.13
CA THR A 281 24.20 -4.21 -1.09
C THR A 281 25.02 -3.06 -0.49
N GLN A 282 24.39 -1.88 -0.34
CA GLN A 282 25.00 -0.65 0.15
C GLN A 282 24.54 -0.27 1.56
N VAL A 283 23.75 -1.14 2.21
CA VAL A 283 23.31 -0.92 3.60
C VAL A 283 24.55 -0.72 4.49
N PRO A 284 24.61 0.36 5.28
CA PRO A 284 25.77 0.65 6.11
C PRO A 284 26.02 -0.46 7.13
N SER A 285 27.30 -0.78 7.33
CA SER A 285 27.75 -1.66 8.41
C SER A 285 28.16 -0.83 9.62
N PHE A 286 27.98 -1.39 10.80
CA PHE A 286 28.34 -0.75 12.07
C PHE A 286 29.22 -1.70 12.90
N ASP A 287 30.16 -1.14 13.66
CA ASP A 287 30.96 -1.94 14.61
C ASP A 287 30.10 -2.48 15.77
N ASP A 288 28.97 -1.83 16.03
CA ASP A 288 27.94 -2.27 16.98
C ASP A 288 27.05 -3.35 16.34
N GLN A 289 27.28 -4.61 16.71
CA GLN A 289 26.54 -5.77 16.20
C GLN A 289 25.04 -5.73 16.55
N ASP A 290 24.67 -5.20 17.72
CA ASP A 290 23.27 -5.07 18.13
C ASP A 290 22.56 -4.03 17.26
N LEU A 291 23.22 -2.90 16.97
CA LEU A 291 22.70 -1.92 16.03
C LEU A 291 22.55 -2.50 14.62
N GLU A 292 23.53 -3.28 14.16
CA GLU A 292 23.46 -3.93 12.86
C GLU A 292 22.29 -4.93 12.77
N GLU A 293 22.07 -5.77 13.80
CA GLU A 293 20.93 -6.69 13.85
C GLU A 293 19.57 -5.94 13.84
N ARG A 294 19.46 -4.84 14.58
CA ARG A 294 18.25 -4.00 14.60
C ARG A 294 17.99 -3.33 13.26
N LEU A 295 19.02 -2.82 12.58
CA LEU A 295 18.88 -2.25 11.24
C LEU A 295 18.46 -3.32 10.22
N TRP A 296 19.08 -4.49 10.24
CA TRP A 296 18.70 -5.57 9.31
C TRP A 296 17.30 -6.11 9.60
N THR A 297 16.83 -6.07 10.84
CA THR A 297 15.43 -6.36 11.17
C THR A 297 14.46 -5.37 10.51
N TYR A 298 14.83 -4.09 10.44
CA TYR A 298 14.06 -3.08 9.71
C TYR A 298 14.05 -3.34 8.20
N VAL A 299 15.23 -3.58 7.62
CA VAL A 299 15.40 -3.86 6.19
C VAL A 299 14.66 -5.13 5.75
N ASP A 300 14.73 -6.21 6.54
CA ASP A 300 13.95 -7.43 6.33
C ASP A 300 12.45 -7.12 6.33
N GLY A 301 11.99 -6.28 7.27
CA GLY A 301 10.61 -5.85 7.35
C GLY A 301 10.14 -5.13 6.08
N LEU A 302 10.97 -4.26 5.49
CA LEU A 302 10.64 -3.62 4.20
C LEU A 302 10.44 -4.66 3.10
N GLY A 303 11.35 -5.64 3.02
CA GLY A 303 11.30 -6.73 2.06
C GLY A 303 10.07 -7.63 2.19
N GLN A 304 9.78 -7.99 3.45
CA GLN A 304 8.66 -8.84 3.83
C GLN A 304 7.31 -8.12 3.63
N TRP A 305 7.25 -6.79 3.77
CA TRP A 305 6.05 -6.02 3.46
C TRP A 305 5.64 -6.11 2.00
N VAL A 306 6.61 -5.99 1.08
CA VAL A 306 6.37 -6.14 -0.36
C VAL A 306 5.85 -7.55 -0.67
N ARG A 307 6.50 -8.59 -0.16
CA ARG A 307 6.09 -9.99 -0.39
C ARG A 307 4.73 -10.31 0.24
N GLY A 308 4.53 -9.95 1.50
CA GLY A 308 3.29 -10.23 2.21
C GLY A 308 2.08 -9.52 1.61
N ASN A 309 2.26 -8.33 1.03
CA ASN A 309 1.21 -7.63 0.28
C ASN A 309 0.79 -8.38 -1.00
N ASP A 310 1.74 -8.89 -1.78
CA ASP A 310 1.47 -9.73 -2.97
C ASP A 310 0.77 -11.05 -2.59
N ASP A 311 1.27 -11.72 -1.55
CA ASP A 311 0.68 -12.95 -1.03
C ASP A 311 -0.77 -12.73 -0.55
N TRP A 312 -1.00 -11.69 0.26
CA TRP A 312 -2.33 -11.34 0.73
C TRP A 312 -3.26 -10.92 -0.40
N SER A 313 -2.76 -10.23 -1.44
CA SER A 313 -3.59 -9.80 -2.57
C SER A 313 -4.22 -11.00 -3.31
N CYS A 314 -3.57 -12.15 -3.28
CA CYS A 314 -4.08 -13.39 -3.85
C CYS A 314 -4.78 -14.31 -2.84
N GLU A 315 -4.42 -14.28 -1.56
CA GLU A 315 -4.98 -15.16 -0.52
C GLU A 315 -6.20 -14.58 0.18
N GLY A 316 -6.22 -13.26 0.37
CA GLY A 316 -7.38 -12.51 0.80
C GLY A 316 -8.43 -12.46 -0.30
N LYS A 317 -9.71 -12.37 0.07
CA LYS A 317 -10.80 -12.38 -0.91
C LYS A 317 -11.12 -11.00 -1.48
N ARG A 318 -10.32 -9.97 -1.14
CA ARG A 318 -10.60 -8.57 -1.49
C ARG A 318 -10.65 -8.34 -2.99
N TYR A 319 -9.71 -8.92 -3.75
CA TYR A 319 -9.57 -8.64 -5.19
C TYR A 319 -10.17 -9.75 -6.07
N TYR A 320 -9.99 -11.00 -5.66
CA TYR A 320 -10.28 -12.16 -6.51
C TYR A 320 -11.31 -13.13 -5.93
N GLY A 321 -11.91 -12.81 -4.77
CA GLY A 321 -12.82 -13.74 -4.11
C GLY A 321 -12.13 -15.06 -3.78
N ASP A 322 -12.77 -16.17 -4.16
CA ASP A 322 -12.24 -17.52 -3.95
C ASP A 322 -11.21 -17.95 -5.02
N ASP A 323 -11.04 -17.18 -6.09
CA ASP A 323 -10.18 -17.54 -7.24
C ASP A 323 -8.73 -17.06 -7.09
N GLY A 324 -8.41 -16.32 -6.02
CA GLY A 324 -7.12 -15.65 -5.90
C GLY A 324 -5.90 -16.58 -5.97
N LEU A 325 -5.97 -17.79 -5.40
CA LEU A 325 -4.90 -18.79 -5.54
C LEU A 325 -4.78 -19.38 -6.94
N ILE A 326 -5.90 -19.48 -7.66
CA ILE A 326 -5.92 -19.89 -9.07
C ILE A 326 -5.24 -18.81 -9.89
N ILE A 327 -5.61 -17.54 -9.70
CA ILE A 327 -5.04 -16.38 -10.38
C ILE A 327 -3.55 -16.22 -10.06
N LYS A 328 -3.12 -16.45 -8.82
CA LYS A 328 -1.69 -16.46 -8.46
C LYS A 328 -0.89 -17.46 -9.30
N LYS A 329 -1.47 -18.63 -9.58
CA LYS A 329 -0.83 -19.70 -10.34
C LYS A 329 -0.90 -19.48 -11.85
N THR A 330 -2.07 -19.08 -12.37
CA THR A 330 -2.30 -18.93 -13.81
C THR A 330 -1.82 -17.57 -14.33
N ARG A 331 -1.78 -16.56 -13.45
CA ARG A 331 -1.63 -15.14 -13.77
C ARG A 331 -2.68 -14.61 -14.74
N LEU A 332 -3.78 -15.32 -14.94
CA LEU A 332 -4.84 -14.92 -15.87
C LEU A 332 -6.00 -14.29 -15.11
N ILE A 333 -6.39 -13.09 -15.54
CA ILE A 333 -7.56 -12.40 -15.05
C ILE A 333 -8.55 -12.13 -16.17
N SER A 334 -9.78 -11.86 -15.75
CA SER A 334 -10.91 -11.54 -16.59
C SER A 334 -11.49 -10.21 -16.09
N VAL A 335 -11.66 -9.23 -16.98
CA VAL A 335 -12.32 -7.96 -16.62
C VAL A 335 -13.79 -8.10 -16.99
N GLU A 336 -14.65 -8.24 -15.97
CA GLU A 336 -16.11 -8.35 -16.17
C GLU A 336 -16.81 -6.97 -16.22
N PRO A 337 -17.77 -6.76 -17.12
CA PRO A 337 -18.73 -5.67 -17.02
C PRO A 337 -19.67 -5.89 -15.81
N ARG A 338 -19.48 -5.06 -14.78
CA ARG A 338 -20.34 -4.79 -13.60
C ARG A 338 -21.42 -5.81 -13.18
N TRP A 339 -21.24 -6.32 -11.96
CA TRP A 339 -22.23 -6.17 -10.87
C TRP A 339 -21.45 -5.75 -9.62
N GLY A 340 -21.84 -4.64 -8.97
CA GLY A 340 -21.13 -4.15 -7.80
C GLY A 340 -20.92 -5.25 -6.75
N ASN A 341 -19.66 -5.49 -6.40
CA ASN A 341 -19.17 -6.40 -5.36
C ASN A 341 -19.40 -7.90 -5.63
N TYR A 342 -18.29 -8.66 -5.70
CA TYR A 342 -18.19 -10.10 -6.00
C TYR A 342 -19.17 -11.03 -5.24
N LEU A 343 -19.66 -10.65 -4.05
CA LEU A 343 -20.64 -11.45 -3.30
C LEU A 343 -22.05 -11.46 -3.91
N ARG A 344 -22.38 -10.53 -4.82
CA ARG A 344 -23.71 -10.49 -5.45
C ARG A 344 -23.93 -11.71 -6.37
N LEU A 345 -22.88 -12.24 -7.00
CA LEU A 345 -22.98 -13.37 -7.93
C LEU A 345 -23.29 -14.70 -7.22
N GLN A 346 -22.67 -14.96 -6.06
CA GLN A 346 -22.98 -16.14 -5.24
C GLN A 346 -24.42 -16.08 -4.69
N GLU A 347 -24.92 -14.88 -4.37
CA GLU A 347 -26.28 -14.69 -3.86
C GLU A 347 -27.36 -14.69 -4.96
N MET A 348 -27.11 -14.10 -6.14
CA MET A 348 -28.06 -14.14 -7.27
C MET A 348 -28.27 -15.56 -7.81
N ALA A 349 -27.23 -16.40 -7.78
CA ALA A 349 -27.36 -17.84 -8.05
C ALA A 349 -28.25 -18.58 -7.03
N SER A 350 -28.42 -18.02 -5.83
CA SER A 350 -29.25 -18.57 -4.76
C SER A 350 -30.63 -17.91 -4.62
N SER A 351 -30.83 -16.70 -5.16
CA SER A 351 -32.08 -15.91 -5.03
C SER A 351 -32.98 -15.94 -6.28
N GLY A 352 -32.49 -16.39 -7.43
CA GLY A 352 -33.29 -16.55 -8.65
C GLY A 352 -33.74 -15.23 -9.31
N GLU A 353 -33.11 -14.10 -8.99
CA GLU A 353 -33.39 -12.81 -9.65
C GLU A 353 -32.79 -12.77 -11.08
N GLU A 354 -33.57 -12.29 -12.05
CA GLU A 354 -33.10 -12.09 -13.43
C GLU A 354 -32.00 -11.04 -13.49
N THR A 355 -31.00 -11.29 -14.34
CA THR A 355 -29.86 -10.41 -14.59
C THR A 355 -30.23 -9.30 -15.57
N PRO A 356 -30.16 -8.00 -15.21
CA PRO A 356 -30.26 -6.93 -16.20
C PRO A 356 -29.13 -7.00 -17.23
N SER A 357 -29.43 -6.61 -18.48
CA SER A 357 -28.49 -6.73 -19.60
C SER A 357 -27.24 -5.84 -19.41
N PRO A 358 -26.01 -6.35 -19.59
CA PRO A 358 -24.78 -5.57 -19.39
C PRO A 358 -24.57 -4.56 -20.52
N ALA A 359 -24.24 -3.31 -20.15
CA ALA A 359 -23.62 -2.37 -21.08
C ALA A 359 -22.17 -2.86 -21.34
N LEU A 360 -21.88 -3.19 -22.59
CA LEU A 360 -20.53 -3.50 -23.05
C LEU A 360 -19.65 -2.25 -22.85
N ILE A 361 -18.55 -2.37 -22.10
CA ILE A 361 -17.46 -1.40 -22.20
C ILE A 361 -16.70 -1.77 -23.47
N THR A 362 -17.18 -1.24 -24.59
CA THR A 362 -16.42 -1.16 -25.83
C THR A 362 -16.10 0.32 -26.02
N ASP A 363 -14.81 0.62 -26.06
CA ASP A 363 -14.18 1.90 -26.45
C ASP A 363 -13.83 2.90 -25.33
N PRO A 364 -12.80 3.74 -25.56
CA PRO A 364 -12.11 4.51 -24.52
C PRO A 364 -13.05 5.48 -23.81
N ILE A 365 -12.76 5.75 -22.54
CA ILE A 365 -13.38 6.85 -21.80
C ILE A 365 -13.15 8.13 -22.60
N GLU A 366 -14.19 8.69 -23.22
CA GLU A 366 -14.15 10.02 -23.80
C GLU A 366 -13.90 11.03 -22.67
N VAL A 367 -12.66 11.53 -22.60
CA VAL A 367 -12.29 12.67 -21.77
C VAL A 367 -12.73 13.94 -22.52
N PRO A 368 -13.55 14.83 -21.93
CA PRO A 368 -13.92 16.09 -22.58
C PRO A 368 -12.65 16.89 -22.88
N ALA A 369 -12.46 17.29 -24.14
CA ALA A 369 -11.36 18.15 -24.53
C ALA A 369 -11.41 19.45 -23.71
N GLN A 370 -10.40 19.69 -22.86
CA GLN A 370 -10.24 20.97 -22.19
C GLN A 370 -10.00 22.06 -23.23
N ALA A 371 -10.84 23.10 -23.16
CA ALA A 371 -10.69 24.33 -23.91
C ALA A 371 -9.33 24.99 -23.58
N LYS A 372 -8.59 25.34 -24.63
CA LYS A 372 -7.47 26.27 -24.56
C LYS A 372 -7.97 27.71 -24.41
N GLU A 373 -7.08 28.54 -23.84
CA GLU A 373 -7.08 30.03 -23.75
C GLU A 373 -8.00 30.60 -22.64
N ASP A 374 -7.58 31.48 -21.74
CA ASP A 374 -6.45 32.42 -21.66
C ASP A 374 -6.15 32.81 -20.19
N GLY A 375 -4.92 33.24 -19.89
CA GLY A 375 -4.63 34.07 -18.71
C GLY A 375 -3.42 33.66 -17.87
N MET A 376 -2.20 33.91 -18.38
CA MET A 376 -0.98 33.92 -17.58
C MET A 376 -1.07 35.00 -16.48
N SER A 377 -0.90 34.62 -15.23
CA SER A 377 -0.24 35.48 -14.24
C SER A 377 0.70 34.64 -13.39
N GLU A 378 1.97 35.02 -13.43
CA GLU A 378 3.07 34.40 -12.68
C GLU A 378 2.89 34.63 -11.18
N ALA A 379 2.80 33.55 -10.40
CA ALA A 379 3.04 33.57 -8.97
C ALA A 379 4.41 32.94 -8.69
N LYS A 380 5.32 33.76 -8.16
CA LYS A 380 6.67 33.36 -7.74
C LYS A 380 6.62 32.41 -6.55
N ASP A 381 7.24 31.26 -6.70
CA ASP A 381 7.53 30.29 -5.64
C ASP A 381 8.84 30.69 -4.91
N PRO A 382 8.86 30.85 -3.57
CA PRO A 382 10.10 30.95 -2.82
C PRO A 382 10.44 29.61 -2.17
N GLY A 383 11.35 28.87 -2.80
CA GLY A 383 12.38 28.09 -2.10
C GLY A 383 12.03 26.67 -1.66
N SER A 384 12.36 25.70 -2.51
CA SER A 384 12.73 24.34 -2.07
C SER A 384 13.98 23.86 -2.81
N GLY A 385 15.14 24.31 -2.34
CA GLY A 385 16.43 23.82 -2.80
C GLY A 385 16.76 22.47 -2.16
N PHE A 386 16.21 21.39 -2.70
CA PHE A 386 16.74 20.02 -2.56
C PHE A 386 16.41 19.25 -3.84
N SER A 387 17.25 19.41 -4.87
CA SER A 387 17.21 18.58 -6.06
C SER A 387 17.94 17.26 -5.79
N SER A 388 17.18 16.23 -5.44
CA SER A 388 17.63 14.84 -5.62
C SER A 388 17.66 14.56 -7.13
N PRO A 389 18.71 13.95 -7.69
CA PRO A 389 18.76 13.68 -9.13
C PRO A 389 17.80 12.53 -9.46
N THR A 390 16.55 12.86 -9.78
CA THR A 390 15.63 11.96 -10.46
C THR A 390 15.94 12.02 -11.95
N LEU A 391 16.39 10.90 -12.53
CA LEU A 391 16.35 10.73 -13.97
C LEU A 391 14.89 10.86 -14.44
N PRO A 392 14.60 11.59 -15.53
CA PRO A 392 13.26 11.63 -16.10
C PRO A 392 12.75 10.20 -16.35
N LEU A 393 11.49 9.91 -15.99
CA LEU A 393 10.89 8.56 -16.06
C LEU A 393 11.09 7.87 -17.43
N ARG A 394 11.04 8.66 -18.51
CA ARG A 394 11.29 8.23 -19.88
C ARG A 394 12.73 7.75 -20.10
N ASP A 395 13.70 8.45 -19.53
CA ASP A 395 15.13 8.09 -19.63
C ASP A 395 15.49 6.93 -18.70
N PHE A 396 14.80 6.80 -17.56
CA PHE A 396 14.95 5.65 -16.66
C PHE A 396 14.56 4.33 -17.35
N VAL A 397 13.43 4.30 -18.07
CA VAL A 397 12.97 3.10 -18.80
C VAL A 397 13.85 2.81 -20.03
N LEU A 398 14.31 3.84 -20.75
CA LEU A 398 15.15 3.66 -21.95
C LEU A 398 16.61 3.31 -21.63
N GLN A 399 17.17 3.72 -20.47
CA GLN A 399 18.54 3.37 -20.06
C GLN A 399 18.67 1.95 -19.48
N MET A 400 17.56 1.22 -19.31
CA MET A 400 17.61 -0.18 -18.84
C MET A 400 18.10 -1.18 -19.91
N GLU A 401 18.37 -0.74 -21.15
CA GLU A 401 18.95 -1.60 -22.17
C GLU A 401 20.47 -1.83 -21.97
N VAL A 402 20.82 -3.12 -21.82
CA VAL A 402 22.15 -3.76 -21.86
C VAL A 402 22.98 -3.74 -20.56
N ARG A 403 22.52 -4.48 -19.54
CA ARG A 403 23.43 -5.05 -18.53
C ARG A 403 24.00 -6.39 -19.02
N THR A 404 25.32 -6.54 -19.00
CA THR A 404 26.01 -7.77 -19.43
C THR A 404 25.89 -8.88 -18.39
N TRP A 405 26.01 -10.15 -18.80
CA TRP A 405 25.89 -11.34 -17.94
C TRP A 405 26.83 -11.30 -16.71
N TRP A 406 27.98 -10.63 -16.83
CA TRP A 406 28.93 -10.43 -15.72
C TRP A 406 28.43 -9.48 -14.63
N SER A 407 27.64 -8.46 -14.98
CA SER A 407 26.99 -7.57 -14.01
C SER A 407 26.02 -8.36 -13.15
N TRP A 408 25.21 -9.24 -13.76
CA TRP A 408 24.26 -10.09 -13.04
C TRP A 408 24.92 -11.05 -12.05
N ILE A 409 26.12 -11.56 -12.36
CA ILE A 409 26.85 -12.45 -11.44
C ILE A 409 27.41 -11.67 -10.25
N ILE A 410 28.05 -10.52 -10.49
CA ILE A 410 28.62 -9.70 -9.42
C ILE A 410 27.50 -9.14 -8.54
N ASP A 411 26.46 -8.56 -9.16
CA ASP A 411 25.27 -8.06 -8.47
C ASP A 411 24.59 -9.21 -7.71
N GLY A 412 24.46 -10.39 -8.30
CA GLY A 412 23.90 -11.58 -7.67
C GLY A 412 24.71 -12.08 -6.46
N VAL A 413 26.05 -12.05 -6.52
CA VAL A 413 26.92 -12.41 -5.38
C VAL A 413 26.82 -11.35 -4.28
N MET A 414 26.79 -10.07 -4.62
CA MET A 414 26.67 -8.98 -3.66
C MET A 414 25.30 -8.96 -2.98
N VAL A 415 24.21 -9.17 -3.74
CA VAL A 415 22.86 -9.32 -3.20
C VAL A 415 22.79 -10.55 -2.30
N LYS A 416 23.35 -11.70 -2.70
CA LYS A 416 23.42 -12.88 -1.84
C LYS A 416 24.19 -12.60 -0.55
N SER A 417 25.30 -11.87 -0.63
CA SER A 417 26.07 -11.46 0.54
C SER A 417 25.29 -10.51 1.46
N ALA A 418 24.53 -9.57 0.90
CA ALA A 418 23.68 -8.67 1.66
C ALA A 418 22.54 -9.43 2.34
N LEU A 419 21.90 -10.37 1.64
CA LEU A 419 20.89 -11.27 2.20
C LEU A 419 21.45 -12.16 3.30
N MET A 420 22.73 -12.56 3.25
CA MET A 420 23.37 -13.30 4.35
C MET A 420 23.63 -12.46 5.61
N ARG A 421 23.53 -11.13 5.55
CA ARG A 421 23.60 -10.25 6.73
C ARG A 421 22.26 -10.13 7.46
N LEU A 422 21.19 -10.63 6.86
CA LEU A 422 19.95 -10.84 7.61
C LEU A 422 20.25 -11.75 8.82
N PRO A 423 19.65 -11.50 10.01
CA PRO A 423 20.03 -12.18 11.25
C PRO A 423 20.13 -13.72 11.10
N PRO A 424 21.24 -14.37 11.52
CA PRO A 424 21.55 -15.78 11.20
C PRO A 424 20.57 -16.84 11.74
N TRP A 425 19.66 -16.49 12.65
CA TRP A 425 18.71 -17.41 13.29
C TRP A 425 17.28 -17.31 12.73
N LYS A 426 17.14 -17.34 11.40
CA LYS A 426 15.88 -17.58 10.66
C LYS A 426 16.05 -18.43 9.40
N ILE A 427 17.09 -19.27 9.36
CA ILE A 427 17.25 -20.38 8.41
C ILE A 427 16.84 -21.66 9.14
N GLN A 428 15.55 -21.88 9.33
CA GLN A 428 15.01 -23.23 9.58
C GLN A 428 13.74 -23.42 8.76
N ASN A 429 13.93 -24.22 7.70
CA ASN A 429 13.00 -24.83 6.75
C ASN A 429 12.26 -23.91 5.78
#